data_AF-D6PJ61-F1
#
_entry.id   AF-D6PJ61-F1
#
_cell.length_a   1.000
_cell.length_b   1.000
_cell.length_c   1.000
_cell.angle_alpha   90.00
_cell.angle_beta   90.00
_cell.angle_gamma   90.00
#
_symmetry.space_group_name_H-M   'P 1'
#
loop_
_entity.id
_entity.type
_entity.pdbx_description
1 polymer ?
#
loop_
_entity_poly.entity_id
_entity_poly.type
_entity_poly.pdbx_seq_one_letter_code
_entity_poly.pdbx_strand_id
1 'polypeptide(L)'
;MESISDYVAKIDVIVNKAYIASKYHYCRPIIDSSAEKSYVNVVGLRHPLIEHLQKNELYVSNDMTIGKGGYDGILLYGTNAVGKTSFIRSLGVSVIMAQSGLYVPCHQFEFSPYASIFSRILGNDNLFRGLSTFVVEMSELRVILKLADQNSLILGDELCSGTETESALSIFTSGLIDLHEKKSSFIFASHFHEIADFQEVKELRNLHCKHMAVRYDREMDALVYDRKIMDGPGNKKYGLEVCKSLHLPNAFIERANQILNKYFPLEQGDLSHDTGNKYNAKKIRGNCELCKCVLGEEIHHLHPQKLADAKGFITKQDGSVIHKNHLANLMNICSECHDHLHKNDDNGKRVLVKKKTTKSYKIEMLSS
;
A
#
# COMPACT_ATOMS: atom_id res chain seq x y z
N MET A 1 -24.32 8.88 52.61
CA MET A 1 -24.47 9.65 51.35
C MET A 1 -23.44 9.23 50.30
N GLU A 2 -22.15 9.12 50.65
CA GLU A 2 -21.10 8.68 49.70
C GLU A 2 -21.39 7.34 49.02
N SER A 3 -21.79 6.30 49.76
CA SER A 3 -22.14 5.00 49.17
C SER A 3 -23.29 5.08 48.15
N ILE A 4 -24.27 5.98 48.34
CA ILE A 4 -25.37 6.17 47.40
C ILE A 4 -24.85 6.91 46.15
N SER A 5 -24.01 7.92 46.35
CA SER A 5 -23.36 8.65 45.26
C SER A 5 -22.55 7.70 44.37
N ASP A 6 -21.72 6.83 44.95
CA ASP A 6 -20.92 5.85 44.21
C ASP A 6 -21.78 4.84 43.45
N TYR A 7 -22.89 4.41 44.06
CA TYR A 7 -23.81 3.48 43.42
C TYR A 7 -24.52 4.12 42.22
N VAL A 8 -25.03 5.34 42.39
CA VAL A 8 -25.65 6.12 41.31
C VAL A 8 -24.64 6.40 40.19
N ALA A 9 -23.40 6.78 40.52
CA ALA A 9 -22.35 7.00 39.53
C ALA A 9 -22.04 5.73 38.72
N LYS A 10 -21.99 4.56 39.37
CA LYS A 10 -21.80 3.27 38.66
C LYS A 10 -22.97 2.98 37.71
N ILE A 11 -24.22 3.20 38.15
CA ILE A 11 -25.40 3.02 37.30
C ILE A 11 -25.33 3.96 36.09
N ASP A 12 -25.07 5.24 36.31
CA ASP A 12 -25.00 6.25 35.26
C ASP A 12 -23.97 5.87 34.19
N VAL A 13 -22.76 5.49 34.62
CA VAL A 13 -21.73 5.00 33.70
C VAL A 13 -22.22 3.75 32.94
N ILE A 14 -22.73 2.71 33.62
CA ILE A 14 -23.16 1.47 32.95
C ILE A 14 -24.28 1.71 31.94
N VAL A 15 -25.28 2.53 32.31
CA VAL A 15 -26.40 2.89 31.43
C VAL A 15 -25.88 3.65 30.22
N ASN A 16 -24.97 4.60 30.41
CA ASN A 16 -24.37 5.36 29.33
C ASN A 16 -23.56 4.45 28.37
N LYS A 17 -22.77 3.51 28.91
CA LYS A 17 -22.06 2.51 28.10
C LYS A 17 -23.01 1.70 27.22
N ALA A 18 -24.12 1.23 27.79
CA ALA A 18 -25.14 0.46 27.06
C ALA A 18 -25.87 1.32 26.00
N TYR A 19 -26.19 2.57 26.35
CA TYR A 19 -26.82 3.51 25.43
C TYR A 19 -25.93 3.80 24.22
N ILE A 20 -24.65 4.13 24.43
CA ILE A 20 -23.68 4.36 23.34
C ILE A 20 -23.53 3.11 22.48
N ALA A 21 -23.43 1.93 23.10
CA ALA A 21 -23.30 0.68 22.38
C ALA A 21 -24.50 0.40 21.46
N SER A 22 -25.72 0.62 21.96
CA SER A 22 -26.94 0.46 21.19
C SER A 22 -27.10 1.52 20.11
N LYS A 23 -26.86 2.79 20.45
CA LYS A 23 -27.05 3.94 19.55
C LYS A 23 -26.15 3.88 18.32
N TYR A 24 -24.89 3.45 18.49
CA TYR A 24 -23.89 3.46 17.41
C TYR A 24 -23.54 2.07 16.89
N HIS A 25 -24.32 1.05 17.27
CA HIS A 25 -24.10 -0.34 16.90
C HIS A 25 -22.65 -0.80 17.15
N TYR A 26 -22.16 -0.60 18.37
CA TYR A 26 -20.83 -1.04 18.76
C TYR A 26 -20.85 -2.52 19.15
N CYS A 27 -19.73 -3.19 18.90
CA CYS A 27 -19.54 -4.61 19.17
C CYS A 27 -19.05 -4.82 20.62
N ARG A 28 -19.50 -5.90 21.28
CA ARG A 28 -18.96 -6.31 22.57
C ARG A 28 -17.57 -6.93 22.35
N PRO A 29 -16.50 -6.41 22.97
CA PRO A 29 -15.19 -7.02 22.82
C PRO A 29 -15.12 -8.37 23.54
N ILE A 30 -14.39 -9.31 22.94
CA ILE A 30 -14.08 -10.63 23.49
C ILE A 30 -12.66 -10.55 24.06
N ILE A 31 -12.53 -10.77 25.37
CA ILE A 31 -11.25 -10.79 26.06
C ILE A 31 -10.73 -12.22 26.07
N ASP A 32 -9.56 -12.44 25.48
CA ASP A 32 -8.84 -13.70 25.54
C ASP A 32 -7.82 -13.68 26.67
N SER A 33 -8.18 -14.30 27.79
CA SER A 33 -7.30 -14.42 28.97
C SER A 33 -6.31 -15.59 28.89
N SER A 34 -6.37 -16.41 27.84
CA SER A 34 -5.52 -17.60 27.69
C SER A 34 -4.26 -17.36 26.86
N ALA A 35 -4.17 -16.19 26.21
CA ALA A 35 -3.06 -15.85 25.33
C ALA A 35 -1.76 -15.59 26.09
N GLU A 36 -0.65 -16.11 25.57
CA GLU A 36 0.69 -15.92 26.15
C GLU A 36 1.22 -14.48 26.02
N LYS A 37 0.68 -13.71 25.08
CA LYS A 37 1.01 -12.30 24.87
C LYS A 37 -0.21 -11.49 24.43
N SER A 38 -0.12 -10.18 24.61
CA SER A 38 -1.17 -9.24 24.17
C SER A 38 -1.32 -9.23 22.64
N TYR A 39 -2.55 -9.07 22.18
CA TYR A 39 -2.87 -8.98 20.77
C TYR A 39 -4.21 -8.27 20.56
N VAL A 40 -4.47 -7.85 19.33
CA VAL A 40 -5.78 -7.39 18.88
C VAL A 40 -6.10 -8.00 17.51
N ASN A 41 -7.33 -8.47 17.38
CA ASN A 41 -7.91 -8.98 16.14
C ASN A 41 -9.28 -8.33 15.95
N VAL A 42 -9.39 -7.47 14.93
CA VAL A 42 -10.59 -6.66 14.68
C VAL A 42 -11.07 -6.81 13.24
N VAL A 43 -12.39 -6.93 13.10
CA VAL A 43 -13.11 -6.96 11.83
C VAL A 43 -14.04 -5.74 11.77
N GLY A 44 -13.98 -5.00 10.67
CA GLY A 44 -14.82 -3.85 10.40
C GLY A 44 -14.58 -2.68 11.36
N LEU A 45 -13.33 -2.39 11.72
CA LEU A 45 -12.99 -1.26 12.60
C LEU A 45 -13.40 0.07 11.97
N ARG A 46 -14.06 0.90 12.77
CA ARG A 46 -14.44 2.28 12.48
C ARG A 46 -13.77 3.24 13.44
N HIS A 47 -13.68 4.51 13.06
CA HIS A 47 -13.18 5.55 13.95
C HIS A 47 -14.34 6.20 14.72
N PRO A 48 -14.35 6.16 16.07
CA PRO A 48 -15.52 6.52 16.89
C PRO A 48 -15.94 8.00 16.80
N LEU A 49 -15.03 8.89 16.39
CA LEU A 49 -15.35 10.30 16.10
C LEU A 49 -15.61 10.58 14.62
N ILE A 50 -14.72 10.13 13.72
CA ILE A 50 -14.80 10.48 12.30
C ILE A 50 -16.08 9.94 11.66
N GLU A 51 -16.56 8.75 12.04
CA GLU A 51 -17.80 8.18 11.50
C GLU A 51 -19.05 9.04 11.79
N HIS A 52 -18.99 9.92 12.80
CA HIS A 52 -20.08 10.84 13.15
C HIS A 52 -19.87 12.26 12.64
N LEU A 53 -18.62 12.68 12.47
CA LEU A 53 -18.28 14.02 11.98
C LEU A 53 -18.41 14.10 10.45
N GLN A 54 -18.04 13.04 9.74
CA GLN A 54 -18.14 12.98 8.30
C GLN A 54 -19.60 12.75 7.88
N LYS A 55 -20.18 13.73 7.19
CA LYS A 55 -21.58 13.70 6.72
C LYS A 55 -21.72 13.48 5.23
N ASN A 56 -20.63 13.65 4.48
CA ASN A 56 -20.66 13.66 3.02
C ASN A 56 -20.31 12.30 2.40
N GLU A 57 -19.80 11.36 3.18
CA GLU A 57 -19.44 10.02 2.73
C GLU A 57 -19.61 9.01 3.87
N LEU A 58 -19.77 7.74 3.51
CA LEU A 58 -19.79 6.64 4.46
C LEU A 58 -18.36 6.33 4.94
N TYR A 59 -18.22 6.01 6.22
CA TYR A 59 -16.94 5.57 6.76
C TYR A 59 -16.57 4.17 6.24
N VAL A 60 -15.38 4.03 5.65
CA VAL A 60 -14.88 2.73 5.15
C VAL A 60 -14.17 1.99 6.29
N SER A 61 -14.76 0.87 6.72
CA SER A 61 -14.21 0.06 7.81
C SER A 61 -13.10 -0.89 7.37
N ASN A 62 -12.13 -1.13 8.27
CA ASN A 62 -10.95 -1.93 7.98
C ASN A 62 -10.72 -3.04 8.99
N ASP A 63 -10.15 -4.14 8.52
CA ASP A 63 -9.84 -5.32 9.31
C ASP A 63 -8.35 -5.30 9.67
N MET A 64 -7.99 -5.79 10.86
CA MET A 64 -6.60 -5.80 11.30
C MET A 64 -6.35 -6.84 12.38
N THR A 65 -5.20 -7.49 12.30
CA THR A 65 -4.67 -8.38 13.33
C THR A 65 -3.25 -7.92 13.67
N ILE A 66 -2.97 -7.69 14.95
CA ILE A 66 -1.62 -7.37 15.46
C ILE A 66 -1.36 -8.17 16.74
N GLY A 67 -0.18 -8.76 16.87
CA GLY A 67 0.25 -9.57 18.02
C GLY A 67 -0.22 -11.03 17.99
N LYS A 68 -0.89 -11.49 16.92
CA LYS A 68 -1.41 -12.87 16.79
C LYS A 68 -1.08 -13.43 15.41
N GLY A 69 -0.81 -14.75 15.34
CA GLY A 69 -0.66 -15.47 14.07
C GLY A 69 0.51 -15.01 13.18
N GLY A 70 1.59 -14.52 13.77
CA GLY A 70 2.76 -14.00 13.03
C GLY A 70 2.58 -12.59 12.49
N TYR A 71 1.59 -11.83 12.95
CA TYR A 71 1.39 -10.41 12.60
C TYR A 71 1.84 -9.52 13.76
N ASP A 72 3.13 -9.44 14.04
CA ASP A 72 3.62 -8.62 15.16
C ASP A 72 3.82 -7.16 14.73
N GLY A 73 4.29 -6.96 13.50
CA GLY A 73 4.55 -5.65 12.93
C GLY A 73 3.78 -5.39 11.65
N ILE A 74 3.24 -4.18 11.50
CA ILE A 74 2.62 -3.71 10.26
C ILE A 74 3.29 -2.41 9.81
N LEU A 75 3.77 -2.39 8.57
CA LEU A 75 4.12 -1.15 7.87
C LEU A 75 2.96 -0.75 6.97
N LEU A 76 2.34 0.39 7.27
CA LEU A 76 1.19 0.91 6.55
C LEU A 76 1.61 2.05 5.61
N TYR A 77 1.60 1.76 4.32
CA TYR A 77 1.96 2.70 3.26
C TYR A 77 0.73 3.39 2.66
N GLY A 78 0.98 4.44 1.89
CA GLY A 78 -0.05 5.19 1.14
C GLY A 78 0.21 6.69 1.19
N THR A 79 -0.47 7.46 0.35
CA THR A 79 -0.31 8.92 0.31
C THR A 79 -0.68 9.59 1.62
N ASN A 80 -0.28 10.85 1.76
CA ASN A 80 -0.92 11.75 2.70
C ASN A 80 -2.43 11.86 2.41
N ALA A 81 -3.23 12.08 3.45
CA ALA A 81 -4.69 12.20 3.40
C ALA A 81 -5.52 10.94 3.07
N VAL A 82 -4.92 9.76 2.82
CA VAL A 82 -5.68 8.50 2.59
C VAL A 82 -6.33 7.93 3.86
N GLY A 83 -5.94 8.42 5.04
CA GLY A 83 -6.54 8.02 6.33
C GLY A 83 -5.70 7.09 7.20
N LYS A 84 -4.40 6.93 6.92
CA LYS A 84 -3.48 6.07 7.70
C LYS A 84 -3.47 6.44 9.18
N THR A 85 -3.23 7.71 9.48
CA THR A 85 -3.24 8.27 10.85
C THR A 85 -4.57 8.04 11.54
N SER A 86 -5.68 8.27 10.83
CA SER A 86 -7.04 8.06 11.35
C SER A 86 -7.25 6.58 11.70
N PHE A 87 -6.82 5.67 10.84
CA PHE A 87 -6.91 4.25 11.10
C PHE A 87 -6.08 3.84 12.33
N ILE A 88 -4.81 4.25 12.41
CA ILE A 88 -3.93 3.95 13.55
C ILE A 88 -4.52 4.47 14.87
N ARG A 89 -5.03 5.72 14.88
CA ARG A 89 -5.73 6.28 16.04
C ARG A 89 -6.98 5.48 16.40
N SER A 90 -7.77 5.05 15.42
CA SER A 90 -8.98 4.25 15.67
C SER A 90 -8.67 2.91 16.36
N LEU A 91 -7.56 2.26 15.99
CA LEU A 91 -7.12 1.01 16.61
C LEU A 91 -6.74 1.25 18.08
N GLY A 92 -5.88 2.23 18.35
CA GLY A 92 -5.46 2.58 19.71
C GLY A 92 -6.62 2.97 20.62
N VAL A 93 -7.50 3.85 20.14
CA VAL A 93 -8.69 4.26 20.89
C VAL A 93 -9.60 3.07 21.17
N SER A 94 -9.79 2.16 20.20
CA SER A 94 -10.65 0.98 20.39
C SER A 94 -10.08 -0.01 21.40
N VAL A 95 -8.76 -0.22 21.43
CA VAL A 95 -8.09 -1.02 22.47
C VAL A 95 -8.32 -0.40 23.85
N ILE A 96 -8.13 0.92 24.00
CA ILE A 96 -8.38 1.63 25.26
C ILE A 96 -9.85 1.52 25.68
N MET A 97 -10.78 1.69 24.74
CA MET A 97 -12.21 1.52 24.98
C MET A 97 -12.51 0.11 25.49
N ALA A 98 -12.01 -0.93 24.82
CA ALA A 98 -12.21 -2.32 25.22
C ALA A 98 -11.65 -2.60 26.64
N GLN A 99 -10.42 -2.14 26.93
CA GLN A 99 -9.80 -2.28 28.26
C GLN A 99 -10.52 -1.47 29.35
N SER A 100 -11.21 -0.39 28.97
CA SER A 100 -12.07 0.40 29.87
C SER A 100 -13.46 -0.22 30.07
N GLY A 101 -13.71 -1.40 29.48
CA GLY A 101 -14.99 -2.10 29.52
C GLY A 101 -16.09 -1.38 28.74
N LEU A 102 -15.74 -0.77 27.60
CA LEU A 102 -16.68 -0.19 26.63
C LEU A 102 -16.86 -1.15 25.44
N TYR A 103 -18.01 -1.04 24.79
CA TYR A 103 -18.21 -1.63 23.46
C TYR A 103 -17.43 -0.79 22.43
N VAL A 104 -16.97 -1.41 21.34
CA VAL A 104 -16.04 -0.78 20.39
C VAL A 104 -16.63 -0.62 18.99
N PRO A 105 -16.20 0.37 18.21
CA PRO A 105 -16.81 0.72 16.91
C PRO A 105 -16.39 -0.27 15.82
N CYS A 106 -16.88 -1.51 15.87
CA CYS A 106 -16.45 -2.59 14.98
C CYS A 106 -17.58 -3.59 14.66
N HIS A 107 -17.29 -4.57 13.80
CA HIS A 107 -18.12 -5.76 13.66
C HIS A 107 -17.74 -6.85 14.67
N GLN A 108 -16.44 -7.19 14.76
CA GLN A 108 -15.91 -8.16 15.74
C GLN A 108 -14.59 -7.64 16.34
N PHE A 109 -14.42 -7.79 17.66
CA PHE A 109 -13.21 -7.41 18.37
C PHE A 109 -12.81 -8.50 19.36
N GLU A 110 -11.68 -9.14 19.13
CA GLU A 110 -11.07 -10.14 20.00
C GLU A 110 -9.68 -9.62 20.38
N PHE A 111 -9.36 -9.60 21.67
CA PHE A 111 -8.06 -9.07 22.11
C PHE A 111 -7.60 -9.69 23.43
N SER A 112 -6.28 -9.71 23.62
CA SER A 112 -5.66 -9.90 24.93
C SER A 112 -5.10 -8.54 25.39
N PRO A 113 -5.42 -8.07 26.61
CA PRO A 113 -5.08 -6.71 27.06
C PRO A 113 -3.60 -6.38 26.93
N TYR A 114 -3.31 -5.19 26.40
CA TYR A 114 -1.97 -4.61 26.37
C TYR A 114 -1.63 -3.97 27.71
N ALA A 115 -0.42 -4.23 28.20
CA ALA A 115 0.11 -3.63 29.42
C ALA A 115 0.52 -2.17 29.20
N SER A 116 0.98 -1.84 28.00
CA SER A 116 1.41 -0.49 27.62
C SER A 116 1.02 -0.18 26.18
N ILE A 117 0.63 1.07 25.95
CA ILE A 117 0.38 1.60 24.60
C ILE A 117 1.29 2.81 24.43
N PHE A 118 2.13 2.76 23.39
CA PHE A 118 2.99 3.87 23.01
C PHE A 118 2.49 4.46 21.71
N SER A 119 2.47 5.79 21.62
CA SER A 119 2.09 6.47 20.39
C SER A 119 3.12 7.52 20.01
N ARG A 120 3.56 7.46 18.76
CA ARG A 120 4.23 8.57 18.09
C ARG A 120 3.38 8.98 16.90
N ILE A 121 2.33 9.73 17.19
CA ILE A 121 1.45 10.31 16.17
C ILE A 121 1.55 11.81 16.30
N LEU A 122 1.94 12.50 15.23
CA LEU A 122 2.10 13.95 15.22
C LEU A 122 0.78 14.61 15.67
N GLY A 123 0.88 15.38 16.76
CA GLY A 123 -0.16 16.28 17.25
C GLY A 123 0.22 17.71 16.91
N ASN A 124 -0.78 18.59 16.75
CA ASN A 124 -0.56 20.03 16.56
C ASN A 124 -0.07 20.74 17.84
N ASP A 125 -0.04 20.02 18.95
CA ASP A 125 0.38 20.58 20.22
C ASP A 125 1.82 20.20 20.49
N ASN A 126 2.71 21.19 20.53
CA ASN A 126 3.90 21.06 21.33
C ASN A 126 4.26 22.33 22.10
N LEU A 127 4.23 22.15 23.43
CA LEU A 127 4.68 23.04 24.50
C LEU A 127 6.21 23.18 24.56
N PHE A 128 6.97 22.41 23.78
CA PHE A 128 8.43 22.38 23.80
C PHE A 128 9.03 23.56 23.01
N ARG A 129 8.90 24.77 23.56
CA ARG A 129 9.62 25.95 23.07
C ARG A 129 11.13 25.75 23.25
N GLY A 130 11.82 25.24 22.23
CA GLY A 130 13.29 25.30 22.14
C GLY A 130 14.04 24.04 21.71
N LEU A 131 13.40 22.89 21.51
CA LEU A 131 14.04 21.68 20.97
C LEU A 131 13.72 21.49 19.49
N SER A 132 14.64 20.90 18.72
CA SER A 132 14.34 20.50 17.35
C SER A 132 13.33 19.35 17.36
N THR A 133 12.42 19.34 16.37
CA THR A 133 11.40 18.30 16.22
C THR A 133 11.99 16.90 16.21
N PHE A 134 13.17 16.75 15.59
CA PHE A 134 13.90 15.48 15.52
C PHE A 134 14.41 15.00 16.88
N VAL A 135 14.92 15.91 17.74
CA VAL A 135 15.39 15.51 19.08
C VAL A 135 14.24 15.03 19.96
N VAL A 136 13.08 15.68 19.87
CA VAL A 136 11.86 15.24 20.58
C VAL A 136 11.46 13.85 20.10
N GLU A 137 11.43 13.66 18.78
CA GLU A 137 11.10 12.38 18.16
C GLU A 137 12.06 11.25 18.58
N MET A 138 13.36 11.51 18.59
CA MET A 138 14.36 10.52 19.02
C MET A 138 14.25 10.22 20.52
N SER A 139 13.87 11.19 21.35
CA SER A 139 13.62 10.96 22.77
C SER A 139 12.38 10.07 22.99
N GLU A 140 11.33 10.26 22.19
CA GLU A 140 10.13 9.42 22.24
C GLU A 140 10.43 7.99 21.77
N LEU A 141 11.15 7.85 20.64
CA LEU A 141 11.61 6.55 20.16
C LEU A 141 12.47 5.83 21.21
N ARG A 142 13.39 6.55 21.88
CA ARG A 142 14.19 5.99 22.97
C ARG A 142 13.33 5.41 24.10
N VAL A 143 12.24 6.09 24.48
CA VAL A 143 11.32 5.60 25.52
C VAL A 143 10.61 4.32 25.04
N ILE A 144 10.12 4.32 23.80
CA ILE A 144 9.48 3.16 23.17
C ILE A 144 10.44 1.96 23.18
N LEU A 145 11.65 2.13 22.65
CA LEU A 145 12.65 1.06 22.57
C LEU A 145 13.04 0.54 23.97
N LYS A 146 13.09 1.41 24.99
CA LYS A 146 13.47 1.00 26.33
C LYS A 146 12.37 0.22 27.07
N LEU A 147 11.10 0.56 26.86
CA LEU A 147 9.99 0.07 27.67
C LEU A 147 9.09 -0.93 26.96
N ALA A 148 9.14 -1.01 25.62
CA ALA A 148 8.31 -1.92 24.86
C ALA A 148 8.69 -3.39 25.13
N ASP A 149 7.68 -4.24 25.25
CA ASP A 149 7.79 -5.69 25.39
C ASP A 149 6.69 -6.40 24.55
N GLN A 150 6.57 -7.72 24.71
CA GLN A 150 5.57 -8.52 23.98
C GLN A 150 4.11 -8.16 24.29
N ASN A 151 3.87 -7.39 25.36
CA ASN A 151 2.55 -6.93 25.81
C ASN A 151 2.35 -5.43 25.54
N SER A 152 3.20 -4.82 24.70
CA SER A 152 3.09 -3.43 24.25
C SER A 152 2.46 -3.31 22.87
N LEU A 153 1.63 -2.27 22.69
CA LEU A 153 1.14 -1.81 21.39
C LEU A 153 1.80 -0.47 21.02
N ILE A 154 2.52 -0.43 19.91
CA ILE A 154 3.19 0.78 19.40
C ILE A 154 2.44 1.29 18.18
N LEU A 155 2.04 2.56 18.21
CA LEU A 155 1.28 3.24 17.18
C LEU A 155 2.09 4.43 16.65
N GLY A 156 2.71 4.30 15.48
CA GLY A 156 3.55 5.36 14.93
C GLY A 156 3.05 5.90 13.60
N ASP A 157 3.29 7.18 13.36
CA ASP A 157 2.95 7.88 12.13
C ASP A 157 4.11 8.81 11.76
N GLU A 158 4.68 8.60 10.57
CA GLU A 158 5.75 9.42 9.99
C GLU A 158 7.00 9.57 10.88
N LEU A 159 7.39 8.48 11.55
CA LEU A 159 8.60 8.43 12.36
C LEU A 159 9.86 8.69 11.50
N CYS A 160 10.75 9.54 11.99
CA CYS A 160 11.99 10.02 11.38
C CYS A 160 11.81 10.92 10.14
N SER A 161 10.66 11.57 9.98
CA SER A 161 10.42 12.47 8.83
C SER A 161 11.19 13.81 8.87
N GLY A 162 11.75 14.18 10.03
CA GLY A 162 12.42 15.46 10.25
C GLY A 162 13.93 15.52 10.00
N THR A 163 14.55 14.47 9.44
CA THR A 163 16.01 14.34 9.24
C THR A 163 16.34 13.91 7.81
N GLU A 164 17.62 13.89 7.45
CA GLU A 164 18.10 13.38 6.16
C GLU A 164 17.68 11.92 5.93
N THR A 165 17.27 11.63 4.69
CA THR A 165 16.64 10.35 4.33
C THR A 165 17.49 9.14 4.69
N GLU A 166 18.80 9.18 4.46
CA GLU A 166 19.69 8.04 4.74
C GLU A 166 19.73 7.67 6.23
N SER A 167 19.86 8.67 7.10
CA SER A 167 19.80 8.49 8.54
C SER A 167 18.40 8.06 9.00
N ALA A 168 17.36 8.67 8.44
CA ALA A 168 15.96 8.32 8.74
C ALA A 168 15.66 6.85 8.46
N LEU A 169 16.01 6.38 7.25
CA LEU A 169 15.82 4.99 6.83
C LEU A 169 16.59 4.02 7.74
N SER A 170 17.82 4.36 8.09
CA SER A 170 18.70 3.53 8.94
C SER A 170 18.17 3.41 10.37
N ILE A 171 17.82 4.55 10.99
CA ILE A 171 17.26 4.60 12.36
C ILE A 171 15.91 3.88 12.41
N PHE A 172 15.04 4.14 11.43
CA PHE A 172 13.73 3.51 11.38
C PHE A 172 13.84 1.99 11.24
N THR A 173 14.68 1.51 10.31
CA THR A 173 14.94 0.08 10.11
C THR A 173 15.49 -0.58 11.37
N SER A 174 16.48 0.04 12.03
CA SER A 174 17.01 -0.45 13.30
C SER A 174 15.93 -0.54 14.39
N GLY A 175 15.04 0.46 14.47
CA GLY A 175 13.91 0.43 15.42
C GLY A 175 12.92 -0.70 15.15
N LEU A 176 12.67 -1.02 13.87
CA LEU A 176 11.80 -2.15 13.48
C LEU A 176 12.40 -3.49 13.93
N ILE A 177 13.71 -3.68 13.74
CA ILE A 177 14.43 -4.88 14.19
C ILE A 177 14.28 -5.03 15.71
N ASP A 178 14.56 -3.96 16.46
CA ASP A 178 14.50 -3.95 17.92
C ASP A 178 13.10 -4.32 18.46
N LEU A 179 12.04 -3.78 17.84
CA LEU A 179 10.64 -4.08 18.22
C LEU A 179 10.24 -5.50 17.83
N HIS A 180 10.73 -5.99 16.70
CA HIS A 180 10.51 -7.36 16.24
C HIS A 180 11.16 -8.38 17.20
N GLU A 181 12.41 -8.14 17.62
CA GLU A 181 13.11 -8.98 18.60
C GLU A 181 12.38 -9.04 19.95
N LYS A 182 11.79 -7.91 20.38
CA LYS A 182 10.94 -7.81 21.59
C LYS A 182 9.56 -8.46 21.44
N LYS A 183 9.20 -8.90 20.23
CA LYS A 183 7.88 -9.46 19.88
C LYS A 183 6.71 -8.53 20.19
N SER A 184 6.96 -7.23 20.23
CA SER A 184 5.96 -6.21 20.49
C SER A 184 4.96 -6.12 19.34
N SER A 185 3.74 -5.69 19.66
CA SER A 185 2.75 -5.35 18.63
C SER A 185 3.01 -3.95 18.13
N PHE A 186 3.17 -3.74 16.82
CA PHE A 186 3.38 -2.40 16.29
C PHE A 186 2.73 -2.17 14.92
N ILE A 187 2.30 -0.93 14.69
CA ILE A 187 1.89 -0.43 13.38
C ILE A 187 2.52 0.94 13.16
N PHE A 188 3.23 1.07 12.05
CA PHE A 188 3.82 2.34 11.61
C PHE A 188 3.26 2.75 10.26
N ALA A 189 2.67 3.94 10.18
CA ALA A 189 2.46 4.60 8.91
C ALA A 189 3.77 5.24 8.43
N SER A 190 4.20 4.90 7.21
CA SER A 190 5.47 5.36 6.66
C SER A 190 5.35 5.69 5.17
N HIS A 191 6.20 6.63 4.74
CA HIS A 191 6.41 6.99 3.33
C HIS A 191 7.67 6.36 2.75
N PHE A 192 8.47 5.68 3.58
CA PHE A 192 9.72 5.05 3.19
C PHE A 192 9.46 3.74 2.46
N HIS A 193 9.00 3.82 1.21
CA HIS A 193 8.75 2.64 0.40
C HIS A 193 10.03 1.84 0.10
N GLU A 194 11.20 2.49 0.21
CA GLU A 194 12.51 1.89 -0.04
C GLU A 194 12.89 0.85 1.02
N ILE A 195 12.48 1.03 2.29
CA ILE A 195 12.81 0.07 3.34
C ILE A 195 12.17 -1.31 3.12
N ALA A 196 11.08 -1.39 2.37
CA ALA A 196 10.47 -2.67 2.01
C ALA A 196 11.42 -3.54 1.17
N ASP A 197 12.42 -2.93 0.51
CA ASP A 197 13.41 -3.61 -0.29
C ASP A 197 14.67 -4.00 0.49
N PHE A 198 14.85 -3.50 1.71
CA PHE A 198 16.01 -3.77 2.57
C PHE A 198 16.05 -5.22 3.02
N GLN A 199 17.24 -5.81 3.08
CA GLN A 199 17.41 -7.21 3.46
C GLN A 199 16.97 -7.44 4.90
N GLU A 200 17.35 -6.54 5.80
CA GLU A 200 17.03 -6.57 7.21
C GLU A 200 15.52 -6.60 7.43
N VAL A 201 14.77 -5.79 6.68
CA VAL A 201 13.30 -5.73 6.75
C VAL A 201 12.67 -7.01 6.19
N LYS A 202 13.21 -7.54 5.08
CA LYS A 202 12.74 -8.81 4.47
C LYS A 202 12.97 -10.03 5.37
N GLU A 203 13.96 -9.97 6.26
CA GLU A 203 14.25 -11.04 7.23
C GLU A 203 13.31 -11.04 8.44
N LEU A 204 12.58 -9.95 8.69
CA LEU A 204 11.59 -9.84 9.78
C LEU A 204 10.31 -10.62 9.45
N ARG A 205 10.28 -11.91 9.80
CA ARG A 205 9.20 -12.85 9.41
C ARG A 205 7.79 -12.46 9.84
N ASN A 206 7.66 -11.69 10.93
CA ASN A 206 6.36 -11.28 11.47
C ASN A 206 6.00 -9.82 11.13
N LEU A 207 6.77 -9.20 10.23
CA LEU A 207 6.51 -7.87 9.72
C LEU A 207 5.78 -7.96 8.37
N HIS A 208 4.66 -7.25 8.24
CA HIS A 208 3.87 -7.25 7.02
C HIS A 208 3.72 -5.84 6.46
N CYS A 209 4.01 -5.71 5.17
CA CYS A 209 3.73 -4.49 4.43
C CYS A 209 2.27 -4.49 3.99
N LYS A 210 1.56 -3.40 4.28
CA LYS A 210 0.19 -3.12 3.84
C LYS A 210 0.12 -1.70 3.31
N HIS A 211 -0.89 -1.38 2.52
CA HIS A 211 -1.12 -0.03 2.04
C HIS A 211 -2.61 0.32 2.04
N MET A 212 -2.94 1.60 2.13
CA MET A 212 -4.31 2.05 1.85
C MET A 212 -4.47 2.33 0.35
N ALA A 213 -5.45 1.67 -0.26
CA ALA A 213 -5.69 1.74 -1.70
C ALA A 213 -6.16 3.12 -2.14
N VAL A 214 -5.55 3.59 -3.23
CA VAL A 214 -5.95 4.77 -4.00
C VAL A 214 -5.89 4.38 -5.46
N ARG A 215 -6.94 4.72 -6.22
CA ARG A 215 -7.01 4.45 -7.66
C ARG A 215 -7.27 5.74 -8.43
N TYR A 216 -6.72 5.82 -9.63
CA TYR A 216 -7.07 6.89 -10.56
C TYR A 216 -8.28 6.46 -11.39
N ASP A 217 -9.34 7.26 -11.36
CA ASP A 217 -10.50 7.10 -12.21
C ASP A 217 -10.35 7.97 -13.46
N ARG A 218 -10.23 7.32 -14.62
CA ARG A 218 -9.96 8.00 -15.88
C ARG A 218 -11.16 8.70 -16.47
N GLU A 219 -12.36 8.18 -16.21
CA GLU A 219 -13.57 8.77 -16.75
C GLU A 219 -13.88 10.08 -16.03
N MET A 220 -13.55 10.14 -14.74
CA MET A 220 -13.72 11.32 -13.90
C MET A 220 -12.47 12.23 -13.86
N ASP A 221 -11.35 11.78 -14.42
CA ASP A 221 -10.04 12.44 -14.33
C ASP A 221 -9.63 12.78 -12.88
N ALA A 222 -9.93 11.86 -11.95
CA ALA A 222 -9.85 12.12 -10.51
C ALA A 222 -9.26 10.94 -9.73
N LEU A 223 -8.60 11.23 -8.61
CA LEU A 223 -8.19 10.21 -7.65
C LEU A 223 -9.36 9.81 -6.76
N VAL A 224 -9.59 8.50 -6.67
CA VAL A 224 -10.57 7.90 -5.77
C VAL A 224 -9.82 7.24 -4.62
N TYR A 225 -10.11 7.72 -3.41
CA TYR A 225 -9.59 7.18 -2.17
C TYR A 225 -10.52 6.06 -1.70
N ASP A 226 -10.18 4.81 -2.01
CA ASP A 226 -10.98 3.66 -1.58
C ASP A 226 -10.92 3.46 -0.05
N ARG A 227 -9.85 3.96 0.59
CA ARG A 227 -9.61 3.91 2.05
C ARG A 227 -9.66 2.50 2.65
N LYS A 228 -9.49 1.47 1.82
CA LYS A 228 -9.37 0.08 2.25
C LYS A 228 -7.90 -0.31 2.35
N ILE A 229 -7.55 -1.00 3.43
CA ILE A 229 -6.21 -1.58 3.64
C ILE A 229 -6.08 -2.83 2.80
N MET A 230 -5.00 -2.91 2.03
CA MET A 230 -4.63 -4.00 1.12
C MET A 230 -3.21 -4.48 1.44
N ASP A 231 -2.91 -5.73 1.06
CA ASP A 231 -1.58 -6.30 1.28
C ASP A 231 -0.53 -5.73 0.32
N GLY A 232 0.72 -5.75 0.78
CA GLY A 232 1.88 -5.23 0.07
C GLY A 232 2.11 -3.74 0.28
N PRO A 233 3.27 -3.20 -0.13
CA PRO A 233 3.64 -1.81 0.06
C PRO A 233 2.88 -0.81 -0.81
N GLY A 234 2.03 -1.27 -1.73
CA GLY A 234 1.32 -0.43 -2.69
C GLY A 234 2.24 0.17 -3.75
N ASN A 235 1.69 1.08 -4.57
CA ASN A 235 2.47 1.76 -5.60
C ASN A 235 3.31 2.91 -5.00
N LYS A 236 4.52 3.11 -5.50
CA LYS A 236 5.42 4.20 -5.08
C LYS A 236 5.02 5.58 -5.68
N LYS A 237 4.22 5.59 -6.76
CA LYS A 237 4.01 6.78 -7.64
C LYS A 237 2.77 7.65 -7.37
N TYR A 238 2.24 7.71 -6.16
CA TYR A 238 0.99 8.47 -5.98
C TYR A 238 1.15 10.00 -5.99
N GLY A 239 2.33 10.53 -5.66
CA GLY A 239 2.52 11.99 -5.52
C GLY A 239 2.27 12.78 -6.80
N LEU A 240 2.80 12.33 -7.94
CA LEU A 240 2.57 12.99 -9.23
C LEU A 240 1.14 12.80 -9.73
N GLU A 241 0.48 11.69 -9.39
CA GLU A 241 -0.93 11.48 -9.72
C GLU A 241 -1.84 12.41 -8.91
N VAL A 242 -1.49 12.71 -7.65
CA VAL A 242 -2.18 13.74 -6.86
C VAL A 242 -2.04 15.10 -7.53
N CYS A 243 -0.84 15.48 -7.99
CA CYS A 243 -0.64 16.72 -8.72
C CYS A 243 -1.46 16.81 -10.02
N LYS A 244 -1.64 15.70 -10.75
CA LYS A 244 -2.53 15.65 -11.93
C LYS A 244 -3.98 15.93 -11.54
N SER A 245 -4.48 15.30 -10.48
CA SER A 245 -5.86 15.51 -9.99
C SER A 245 -6.12 16.94 -9.48
N LEU A 246 -5.07 17.66 -9.09
CA LEU A 246 -5.15 19.08 -8.68
C LEU A 246 -5.05 20.04 -9.88
N HIS A 247 -5.06 19.52 -11.11
CA HIS A 247 -4.96 20.28 -12.35
C HIS A 247 -3.74 21.23 -12.41
N LEU A 248 -2.58 20.78 -11.89
CA LEU A 248 -1.33 21.51 -12.10
C LEU A 248 -1.01 21.59 -13.60
N PRO A 249 -0.29 22.64 -14.07
CA PRO A 249 0.00 22.79 -15.49
C PRO A 249 0.71 21.56 -16.08
N ASN A 250 0.25 21.06 -17.24
CA ASN A 250 0.83 19.86 -17.88
C ASN A 250 2.35 19.97 -18.07
N ALA A 251 2.85 21.14 -18.46
CA ALA A 251 4.29 21.39 -18.60
C ALA A 251 5.07 21.25 -17.28
N PHE A 252 4.45 21.54 -16.13
CA PHE A 252 5.03 21.31 -14.81
C PHE A 252 5.08 19.81 -14.50
N ILE A 253 3.99 19.09 -14.76
CA ILE A 253 3.87 17.65 -14.51
C ILE A 253 4.85 16.87 -15.40
N GLU A 254 4.96 17.22 -16.68
CA GLU A 254 5.92 16.63 -17.61
C GLU A 254 7.36 16.86 -17.14
N ARG A 255 7.70 18.08 -16.75
CA ARG A 255 9.02 18.40 -16.19
C ARG A 255 9.30 17.61 -14.92
N ALA A 256 8.33 17.50 -14.02
CA ALA A 256 8.47 16.73 -12.78
C ALA A 256 8.70 15.24 -13.07
N ASN A 257 7.99 14.66 -14.04
CA ASN A 257 8.22 13.29 -14.51
C ASN A 257 9.62 13.12 -15.14
N GLN A 258 10.08 14.09 -15.94
CA GLN A 258 11.43 14.05 -16.52
C GLN A 258 12.52 14.08 -15.44
N ILE A 259 12.37 14.93 -14.42
CA ILE A 259 13.29 15.00 -13.27
C ILE A 259 13.27 13.67 -12.52
N LEU A 260 12.08 13.13 -12.20
CA LEU A 260 11.94 11.84 -11.53
C LEU A 260 12.66 10.74 -12.32
N ASN A 261 12.39 10.63 -13.61
CA ASN A 261 13.01 9.61 -14.47
C ASN A 261 14.52 9.76 -14.60
N LYS A 262 15.03 11.00 -14.55
CA LYS A 262 16.47 11.29 -14.64
C LYS A 262 17.22 10.85 -13.39
N TYR A 263 16.66 11.07 -12.20
CA TYR A 263 17.36 10.84 -10.93
C TYR A 263 16.95 9.54 -10.21
N PHE A 264 15.76 9.00 -10.50
CA PHE A 264 15.19 7.82 -9.82
C PHE A 264 14.69 6.76 -10.83
N PRO A 265 15.55 6.23 -11.72
CA PRO A 265 15.16 5.36 -12.83
C PRO A 265 14.62 3.98 -12.39
N LEU A 266 14.97 3.52 -11.17
CA LEU A 266 14.52 2.24 -10.61
C LEU A 266 13.13 2.31 -9.96
N GLU A 267 12.60 3.50 -9.71
CA GLU A 267 11.22 3.69 -9.24
C GLU A 267 10.22 3.65 -10.39
N GLN A 268 10.42 2.76 -11.38
CA GLN A 268 9.44 2.52 -12.42
C GLN A 268 8.27 1.69 -11.85
N GLY A 269 7.32 2.36 -11.19
CA GLY A 269 6.01 1.76 -10.93
C GLY A 269 5.31 1.40 -12.24
N ASP A 270 4.75 0.19 -12.30
CA ASP A 270 4.00 -0.44 -13.41
C ASP A 270 2.82 0.38 -13.96
N LEU A 271 2.48 1.49 -13.31
CA LEU A 271 1.34 2.35 -13.66
C LEU A 271 1.72 3.60 -14.48
N SER A 272 3.02 3.81 -14.76
CA SER A 272 3.47 4.84 -15.73
C SER A 272 3.80 4.27 -17.10
N HIS A 273 3.33 3.07 -17.42
CA HIS A 273 3.27 2.67 -18.82
C HIS A 273 2.03 3.30 -19.42
N ASP A 274 2.23 4.28 -20.30
CA ASP A 274 1.22 4.78 -21.25
C ASP A 274 0.23 3.67 -21.59
N THR A 275 -0.99 3.86 -21.13
CA THR A 275 -1.97 2.79 -21.08
C THR A 275 -2.70 2.70 -22.40
N GLY A 276 -2.26 1.74 -23.18
CA GLY A 276 -2.84 1.37 -24.46
C GLY A 276 -2.06 1.97 -25.61
N ASN A 277 -1.39 1.11 -26.35
CA ASN A 277 -0.89 1.51 -27.66
C ASN A 277 -2.04 1.61 -28.67
N LYS A 278 -1.82 2.34 -29.77
CA LYS A 278 -2.80 2.55 -30.85
C LYS A 278 -3.38 1.25 -31.42
N TYR A 279 -2.71 0.11 -31.26
CA TYR A 279 -3.14 -1.17 -31.78
C TYR A 279 -4.06 -1.93 -30.81
N ASN A 280 -3.75 -1.98 -29.52
CA ASN A 280 -4.54 -2.69 -28.52
C ASN A 280 -4.36 -2.10 -27.11
N ALA A 281 -5.45 -1.62 -26.51
CA ALA A 281 -5.46 -1.02 -25.17
C ALA A 281 -5.00 -1.98 -24.06
N LYS A 282 -5.20 -3.30 -24.23
CA LYS A 282 -4.75 -4.33 -23.27
C LYS A 282 -3.26 -4.64 -23.38
N LYS A 283 -2.57 -4.17 -24.42
CA LYS A 283 -1.14 -4.41 -24.63
C LYS A 283 -0.35 -3.24 -24.03
N ILE A 284 0.06 -3.45 -22.78
CA ILE A 284 0.81 -2.47 -21.99
C ILE A 284 2.29 -2.47 -22.45
N ARG A 285 2.88 -1.27 -22.56
CA ARG A 285 4.33 -1.12 -22.75
C ARG A 285 5.07 -1.72 -21.54
N GLY A 286 6.26 -2.23 -21.77
CA GLY A 286 7.08 -2.90 -20.76
C GLY A 286 8.44 -3.23 -21.36
N ASN A 287 9.26 -4.02 -20.65
CA ASN A 287 10.58 -4.39 -21.13
C ASN A 287 10.53 -5.08 -22.50
N CYS A 288 11.59 -4.89 -23.28
CA CYS A 288 11.78 -5.55 -24.57
C CYS A 288 11.65 -7.06 -24.40
N GLU A 289 10.73 -7.68 -25.13
CA GLU A 289 10.43 -9.11 -25.00
C GLU A 289 11.50 -10.02 -25.63
N LEU A 290 12.46 -9.45 -26.37
CA LEU A 290 13.63 -10.17 -26.90
C LEU A 290 14.81 -10.16 -25.93
N CYS A 291 15.38 -8.98 -25.64
CA CYS A 291 16.58 -8.88 -24.80
C CYS A 291 16.26 -8.89 -23.31
N LYS A 292 15.07 -8.43 -22.90
CA LYS A 292 14.66 -8.23 -21.50
C LYS A 292 15.53 -7.25 -20.69
N CYS A 293 16.50 -6.60 -21.31
CA CYS A 293 17.47 -5.72 -20.64
C CYS A 293 17.01 -4.26 -20.55
N VAL A 294 16.19 -3.81 -21.50
CA VAL A 294 15.78 -2.40 -21.64
C VAL A 294 14.28 -2.28 -21.91
N LEU A 295 13.72 -1.09 -21.69
CA LEU A 295 12.31 -0.80 -22.00
C LEU A 295 12.05 -0.92 -23.51
N GLY A 296 10.90 -1.49 -23.89
CA GLY A 296 10.46 -1.49 -25.28
C GLY A 296 10.01 -0.10 -25.71
N GLU A 297 10.67 0.46 -26.72
CA GLU A 297 10.34 1.76 -27.30
C GLU A 297 9.14 1.65 -28.25
N GLU A 298 9.02 0.53 -28.97
CA GLU A 298 8.01 0.30 -29.98
C GLU A 298 7.24 -1.01 -29.76
N ILE A 299 6.10 -1.12 -30.44
CA ILE A 299 5.35 -2.37 -30.54
C ILE A 299 5.47 -2.91 -31.94
N HIS A 300 5.99 -4.11 -32.01
CA HIS A 300 6.21 -4.84 -33.24
C HIS A 300 5.13 -5.90 -33.42
N HIS A 301 4.64 -6.02 -34.66
CA HIS A 301 3.69 -7.04 -35.07
C HIS A 301 4.47 -8.27 -35.54
N LEU A 302 4.31 -9.39 -34.84
CA LEU A 302 4.99 -10.64 -35.16
C LEU A 302 4.63 -11.16 -36.56
N HIS A 303 3.35 -11.06 -36.92
CA HIS A 303 2.86 -11.20 -38.28
C HIS A 303 2.65 -9.80 -38.90
N PRO A 304 3.27 -9.50 -40.06
CA PRO A 304 3.18 -8.19 -40.68
C PRO A 304 1.74 -7.75 -40.98
N GLN A 305 1.44 -6.48 -40.69
CA GLN A 305 0.10 -5.91 -40.89
C GLN A 305 -0.38 -5.97 -42.36
N LYS A 306 0.55 -5.99 -43.33
CA LYS A 306 0.25 -6.11 -44.77
C LYS A 306 -0.43 -7.43 -45.16
N LEU A 307 -0.36 -8.45 -44.31
CA LEU A 307 -1.01 -9.75 -44.53
C LEU A 307 -2.48 -9.77 -44.05
N ALA A 308 -2.96 -8.67 -43.48
CA ALA A 308 -4.33 -8.60 -42.97
C ALA A 308 -5.34 -8.29 -44.08
N ASP A 309 -6.50 -8.93 -44.02
CA ASP A 309 -7.63 -8.64 -44.90
C ASP A 309 -8.31 -7.29 -44.56
N ALA A 310 -9.37 -6.95 -45.30
CA ALA A 310 -10.15 -5.72 -45.07
C ALA A 310 -10.80 -5.64 -43.67
N LYS A 311 -10.96 -6.77 -42.98
CA LYS A 311 -11.49 -6.86 -41.61
C LYS A 311 -10.40 -6.94 -40.55
N GLY A 312 -9.12 -6.87 -40.94
CA GLY A 312 -7.96 -6.88 -40.04
C GLY A 312 -7.49 -8.26 -39.61
N PHE A 313 -7.94 -9.34 -40.25
CA PHE A 313 -7.54 -10.71 -39.93
C PHE A 313 -6.41 -11.21 -40.84
N ILE A 314 -5.48 -11.95 -40.24
CA ILE A 314 -4.33 -12.58 -40.89
C ILE A 314 -4.56 -14.09 -40.86
N THR A 315 -4.59 -14.72 -42.03
CA THR A 315 -4.60 -16.19 -42.15
C THR A 315 -3.17 -16.70 -42.12
N LYS A 316 -2.87 -17.56 -41.15
CA LYS A 316 -1.55 -18.20 -40.99
C LYS A 316 -1.41 -19.39 -41.94
N GLN A 317 -0.18 -19.86 -42.11
CA GLN A 317 0.14 -20.99 -42.99
C GLN A 317 -0.57 -22.30 -42.57
N ASP A 318 -0.88 -22.46 -41.29
CA ASP A 318 -1.62 -23.62 -40.74
C ASP A 318 -3.15 -23.50 -40.91
N GLY A 319 -3.64 -22.47 -41.60
CA GLY A 319 -5.07 -22.19 -41.78
C GLY A 319 -5.74 -21.50 -40.60
N SER A 320 -5.03 -21.28 -39.47
CA SER A 320 -5.57 -20.54 -38.34
C SER A 320 -5.61 -19.03 -38.61
N VAL A 321 -6.54 -18.32 -37.97
CA VAL A 321 -6.75 -16.88 -38.21
C VAL A 321 -6.47 -16.08 -36.94
N ILE A 322 -5.78 -14.95 -37.06
CA ILE A 322 -5.52 -14.02 -35.95
C ILE A 322 -5.77 -12.58 -36.38
N HIS A 323 -6.42 -11.79 -35.53
CA HIS A 323 -6.56 -10.35 -35.78
C HIS A 323 -5.20 -9.66 -35.65
N LYS A 324 -4.86 -8.73 -36.56
CA LYS A 324 -3.56 -8.05 -36.59
C LYS A 324 -3.19 -7.39 -35.25
N ASN A 325 -4.18 -6.87 -34.53
CA ASN A 325 -3.99 -6.22 -33.23
C ASN A 325 -4.21 -7.13 -32.03
N HIS A 326 -4.32 -8.44 -32.20
CA HIS A 326 -4.48 -9.37 -31.09
C HIS A 326 -3.22 -9.39 -30.21
N LEU A 327 -3.36 -9.53 -28.89
CA LEU A 327 -2.23 -9.54 -27.93
C LEU A 327 -1.13 -10.54 -28.29
N ALA A 328 -1.51 -11.70 -28.81
CA ALA A 328 -0.58 -12.74 -29.24
C ALA A 328 0.24 -12.38 -30.49
N ASN A 329 -0.17 -11.34 -31.24
CA ASN A 329 0.55 -10.82 -32.42
C ASN A 329 1.42 -9.58 -32.10
N LEU A 330 1.35 -9.04 -30.89
CA LEU A 330 2.04 -7.80 -30.51
C LEU A 330 3.15 -8.09 -29.50
N MET A 331 4.31 -7.47 -29.68
CA MET A 331 5.44 -7.54 -28.74
C MET A 331 6.04 -6.16 -28.48
N ASN A 332 6.50 -5.93 -27.24
CA ASN A 332 7.28 -4.74 -26.92
C ASN A 332 8.74 -4.99 -27.31
N ILE A 333 9.36 -4.05 -28.03
CA ILE A 333 10.73 -4.19 -28.54
C ILE A 333 11.50 -2.87 -28.41
N CYS A 334 12.81 -2.94 -28.12
CA CYS A 334 13.68 -1.77 -28.17
C CYS A 334 14.21 -1.54 -29.59
N SER A 335 14.65 -0.32 -29.88
CA SER A 335 15.09 0.07 -31.23
C SER A 335 16.22 -0.81 -31.76
N GLU A 336 17.20 -1.18 -30.92
CA GLU A 336 18.30 -2.07 -31.30
C GLU A 336 17.82 -3.47 -31.72
N CYS A 337 16.91 -4.07 -30.94
CA CYS A 337 16.33 -5.38 -31.27
C CYS A 337 15.44 -5.30 -32.51
N HIS A 338 14.73 -4.19 -32.70
CA HIS A 338 13.87 -3.96 -33.86
C HIS A 338 14.67 -3.89 -35.16
N ASP A 339 15.76 -3.12 -35.14
CA ASP A 339 16.68 -3.02 -36.28
C ASP A 339 17.35 -4.37 -36.59
N HIS A 340 17.73 -5.13 -35.56
CA HIS A 340 18.28 -6.48 -35.73
C HIS A 340 17.29 -7.47 -36.36
N LEU A 341 15.99 -7.34 -36.07
CA LEU A 341 14.97 -8.16 -36.73
C LEU A 341 14.86 -7.81 -38.21
N HIS A 342 14.77 -6.51 -38.54
CA HIS A 342 14.58 -6.08 -39.92
C HIS A 342 15.83 -6.20 -40.79
N LYS A 343 17.04 -6.06 -40.23
CA LYS A 343 18.31 -6.34 -40.95
C LYS A 343 18.46 -7.81 -41.35
N ASN A 344 17.79 -8.71 -40.63
CA ASN A 344 17.84 -10.15 -40.83
C ASN A 344 16.54 -10.71 -41.45
N ASP A 345 15.64 -9.85 -41.91
CA ASP A 345 14.34 -10.24 -42.47
C ASP A 345 14.46 -10.48 -43.98
N ASP A 346 14.61 -11.76 -44.35
CA ASP A 346 14.56 -12.22 -45.75
C ASP A 346 13.11 -12.15 -46.28
N ASN A 347 12.66 -10.96 -46.65
CA ASN A 347 11.41 -10.73 -47.38
C ASN A 347 10.16 -11.37 -46.72
N GLY A 348 10.08 -11.39 -45.38
CA GLY A 348 8.91 -11.89 -44.65
C GLY A 348 8.84 -13.42 -44.50
N LYS A 349 9.95 -14.14 -44.71
CA LYS A 349 10.03 -15.59 -44.46
C LYS A 349 10.24 -15.97 -43.00
N ARG A 350 10.57 -15.02 -42.13
CA ARG A 350 10.82 -15.25 -40.69
C ARG A 350 9.65 -14.74 -39.88
N VAL A 351 8.75 -15.66 -39.51
CA VAL A 351 7.59 -15.33 -38.68
C VAL A 351 7.89 -15.72 -37.23
N LEU A 352 7.83 -14.75 -36.33
CA LEU A 352 7.99 -14.99 -34.90
C LEU A 352 6.64 -15.40 -34.28
N VAL A 353 6.68 -16.28 -33.28
CA VAL A 353 5.50 -16.69 -32.52
C VAL A 353 5.78 -16.73 -31.03
N LYS A 354 4.74 -16.45 -30.24
CA LYS A 354 4.76 -16.65 -28.79
C LYS A 354 4.35 -18.08 -28.47
N LYS A 355 5.24 -18.83 -27.82
CA LYS A 355 4.94 -20.15 -27.26
C LYS A 355 4.90 -20.10 -25.74
N LYS A 356 3.92 -20.77 -25.15
CA LYS A 356 3.78 -20.91 -23.69
C LYS A 356 4.88 -21.84 -23.15
N THR A 357 5.46 -21.47 -22.03
CA THR A 357 6.43 -22.27 -21.26
C THR A 357 5.89 -22.50 -19.85
N THR A 358 6.55 -23.36 -19.06
CA THR A 358 6.18 -23.62 -17.66
C THR A 358 6.37 -22.41 -16.74
N LYS A 359 7.22 -21.44 -17.13
CA LYS A 359 7.49 -20.22 -16.36
C LYS A 359 6.83 -18.96 -16.94
N SER A 360 6.59 -18.89 -18.26
CA SER A 360 5.91 -17.75 -18.92
C SER A 360 5.63 -18.02 -20.42
N TYR A 361 6.07 -17.12 -21.31
CA TYR A 361 6.01 -17.22 -22.77
C TYR A 361 7.40 -16.92 -23.35
N LYS A 362 7.76 -17.57 -24.45
CA LYS A 362 8.99 -17.36 -25.20
C LYS A 362 8.67 -17.01 -26.65
N ILE A 363 9.43 -16.08 -27.21
CA ILE A 363 9.36 -15.74 -28.63
C ILE A 363 10.33 -16.67 -29.37
N GLU A 364 9.83 -17.37 -30.38
CA GLU A 364 10.62 -18.27 -31.22
C GLU A 364 10.28 -18.06 -32.69
N MET A 365 11.23 -18.34 -33.57
CA MET A 365 10.99 -18.41 -35.01
C MET A 365 10.13 -19.65 -35.32
N LEU A 366 9.12 -19.48 -36.17
CA LEU A 366 8.52 -20.61 -36.88
C LEU A 366 9.58 -21.19 -37.81
N SER A 367 10.03 -22.41 -37.52
CA SER A 367 10.69 -23.24 -38.51
C SER A 367 9.67 -23.56 -39.60
N SER A 368 10.00 -23.19 -40.84
CA SER A 368 9.25 -23.53 -42.06
C SER A 368 8.96 -25.01 -42.19
#